data_AF-A0A7C5PCH0-F1
#
_entry.id   AF-A0A7C5PCH0-F1
#
_cell.length_a   1.000
_cell.length_b   1.000
_cell.length_c   1.000
_cell.angle_alpha   90.00
_cell.angle_beta   90.00
_cell.angle_gamma   90.00
#
_symmetry.space_group_name_H-M   'P 1'
#
loop_
_entity.id
_entity.type
_entity.pdbx_description
1 polymer ?
#
loop_
_entity_poly.entity_id
_entity_poly.type
_entity_poly.pdbx_seq_one_letter_code
_entity_poly.pdbx_strand_id
1 'polypeptide(L)'
;MSKKTLVLALLLGVSFQAGIFAQVILEKPGDPPGKPAPRSGWGPTAAGWSIVKYGPFESVQVNVDKFGRNIRGDAANEPSIAIDPTDPKKIVIGWRQFNTINSNFRQNGYSWSHDGGKTWTFPGPIQKNVFNSDPVLDTDVKGNFYYLSYPGGRTLKLFRSFNGGVSFTGPTYLTGGDKAWMLVDKSSSIGRGNIYVIWQVLHGPRTFVRSTNGGVSFSSPVQVPYYPTFGTLAQDKAG
;
A
#
# COMPACT_ATOMS: atom_id res chain seq x y z
N MET A 1 87.54 12.80 5.89
CA MET A 1 86.32 13.05 5.07
C MET A 1 85.24 12.08 5.51
N SER A 2 84.13 12.61 6.03
CA SER A 2 83.05 11.86 6.69
C SER A 2 82.15 11.14 5.69
N LYS A 3 81.88 9.85 5.93
CA LYS A 3 80.86 9.06 5.20
C LYS A 3 79.51 9.26 5.87
N LYS A 4 78.50 9.75 5.13
CA LYS A 4 77.09 9.75 5.55
C LYS A 4 76.36 8.62 4.84
N THR A 5 75.78 7.71 5.62
CA THR A 5 74.90 6.61 5.20
C THR A 5 73.50 7.17 4.94
N LEU A 6 72.93 6.91 3.75
CA LEU A 6 71.54 7.23 3.40
C LEU A 6 70.71 5.95 3.58
N VAL A 7 69.70 5.98 4.45
CA VAL A 7 68.72 4.91 4.62
C VAL A 7 67.54 5.21 3.69
N LEU A 8 67.26 4.30 2.76
CA LEU A 8 66.13 4.36 1.85
C LEU A 8 64.96 3.56 2.46
N ALA A 9 63.88 4.24 2.86
CA ALA A 9 62.67 3.60 3.34
C ALA A 9 61.81 3.15 2.14
N LEU A 10 61.50 1.86 2.08
CA LEU A 10 60.65 1.25 1.06
C LEU A 10 59.17 1.45 1.45
N LEU A 11 58.44 2.32 0.74
CA LEU A 11 56.99 2.46 0.85
C LEU A 11 56.33 1.47 -0.12
N LEU A 12 55.78 0.37 0.43
CA LEU A 12 54.88 -0.54 -0.28
C LEU A 12 53.55 0.17 -0.54
N GLY A 13 53.32 0.55 -1.80
CA GLY A 13 52.02 1.04 -2.26
C GLY A 13 51.01 -0.10 -2.33
N VAL A 14 50.00 -0.07 -1.46
CA VAL A 14 48.81 -0.91 -1.57
C VAL A 14 47.87 -0.26 -2.59
N SER A 15 47.75 -0.86 -3.76
CA SER A 15 46.76 -0.48 -4.76
C SER A 15 45.37 -0.93 -4.31
N PHE A 16 44.55 -0.01 -3.81
CA PHE A 16 43.11 -0.21 -3.72
C PHE A 16 42.51 -0.18 -5.13
N GLN A 17 42.16 -1.33 -5.68
CA GLN A 17 41.18 -1.38 -6.76
C GLN A 17 39.82 -0.97 -6.17
N ALA A 18 39.47 0.30 -6.33
CA ALA A 18 38.10 0.75 -6.15
C ALA A 18 37.23 0.01 -7.17
N GLY A 19 36.51 -1.02 -6.71
CA GLY A 19 35.47 -1.64 -7.50
C GLY A 19 34.50 -0.54 -7.96
N ILE A 20 34.25 -0.49 -9.26
CA ILE A 20 33.19 0.35 -9.83
C ILE A 20 31.88 -0.22 -9.30
N PHE A 21 31.42 0.30 -8.16
CA PHE A 21 30.01 0.16 -7.81
C PHE A 21 29.25 0.94 -8.87
N ALA A 22 28.54 0.21 -9.74
CA ALA A 22 27.57 0.83 -10.62
C ALA A 22 26.71 1.75 -9.77
N GLN A 23 26.74 3.05 -10.08
CA GLN A 23 25.90 4.03 -9.41
C GLN A 23 24.47 3.52 -9.55
N VAL A 24 23.84 3.16 -8.43
CA VAL A 24 22.43 2.81 -8.43
C VAL A 24 21.70 4.08 -8.87
N ILE A 25 21.29 4.12 -10.15
CA ILE A 25 20.45 5.19 -10.66
C ILE A 25 19.11 5.01 -9.96
N LEU A 26 18.88 5.79 -8.91
CA LEU A 26 17.62 5.80 -8.19
C LEU A 26 16.55 6.37 -9.12
N GLU A 27 15.48 5.63 -9.33
CA GLU A 27 14.36 6.06 -10.16
C GLU A 27 13.73 7.35 -9.63
N LYS A 28 13.40 8.26 -10.54
CA LYS A 28 12.73 9.53 -10.25
C LYS A 28 11.21 9.39 -10.42
N PRO A 29 10.42 10.23 -9.74
CA PRO A 29 9.00 10.37 -10.04
C PRO A 29 8.79 10.58 -11.55
N GLY A 30 8.12 9.64 -12.21
CA GLY A 30 7.88 9.64 -13.67
C GLY A 30 8.56 8.50 -14.44
N ASP A 31 9.48 7.75 -13.83
CA ASP A 31 10.07 6.58 -14.47
C ASP A 31 9.02 5.49 -14.73
N PRO A 32 9.12 4.75 -15.86
CA PRO A 32 8.15 3.71 -16.18
C PRO A 32 8.19 2.59 -15.14
N PRO A 33 7.07 1.88 -14.91
CA PRO A 33 7.07 0.74 -14.01
C PRO A 33 8.19 -0.24 -14.37
N GLY A 34 8.99 -0.64 -13.37
CA GLY A 34 9.98 -1.69 -13.56
C GLY A 34 9.34 -2.99 -14.06
N LYS A 35 10.15 -3.85 -14.71
CA LYS A 35 9.69 -5.18 -15.16
C LYS A 35 9.16 -5.97 -13.95
N PRO A 36 7.95 -6.56 -14.02
CA PRO A 36 7.43 -7.42 -12.96
C PRO A 36 8.40 -8.55 -12.64
N ALA A 37 8.71 -8.71 -11.35
CA ALA A 37 9.38 -9.88 -10.83
C ALA A 37 8.55 -11.11 -11.21
N PRO A 38 9.19 -12.19 -11.66
CA PRO A 38 8.47 -13.41 -12.01
C PRO A 38 7.71 -13.92 -10.79
N ARG A 39 6.38 -14.02 -10.93
CA ARG A 39 5.52 -14.72 -9.96
C ARG A 39 5.55 -16.24 -10.14
N SER A 40 6.49 -16.78 -10.91
CA SER A 40 6.72 -18.21 -11.05
C SER A 40 8.11 -18.46 -11.64
N GLY A 41 8.63 -19.69 -11.54
CA GLY A 41 9.91 -20.07 -12.16
C GLY A 41 11.14 -19.90 -11.28
N TRP A 42 10.99 -19.42 -10.04
CA TRP A 42 12.03 -19.60 -9.03
C TRP A 42 12.01 -21.06 -8.56
N GLY A 43 13.17 -21.72 -8.59
CA GLY A 43 13.37 -23.05 -7.99
C GLY A 43 12.98 -23.06 -6.50
N PRO A 44 12.97 -24.21 -5.82
CA PRO A 44 12.50 -24.32 -4.44
C PRO A 44 13.39 -23.50 -3.49
N THR A 45 13.11 -22.21 -3.36
CA THR A 45 13.60 -21.40 -2.24
C THR A 45 12.73 -21.76 -1.05
N ALA A 46 13.37 -22.12 0.07
CA ALA A 46 12.77 -22.54 1.35
C ALA A 46 11.29 -22.15 1.46
N ALA A 47 10.43 -23.13 1.20
CA ALA A 47 9.00 -22.98 1.18
C ALA A 47 8.54 -22.65 2.61
N GLY A 48 8.45 -21.36 2.94
CA GLY A 48 7.53 -20.93 3.97
C GLY A 48 6.15 -21.33 3.49
N TRP A 49 5.47 -22.20 4.23
CA TRP A 49 4.06 -22.48 3.98
C TRP A 49 3.30 -21.16 4.05
N SER A 50 2.51 -20.84 3.03
CA SER A 50 1.56 -19.72 3.08
C SER A 50 0.51 -19.89 4.17
N ILE A 51 0.42 -21.07 4.79
CA ILE A 51 -0.49 -21.36 5.88
C ILE A 51 0.31 -21.86 7.08
N VAL A 52 0.20 -21.14 8.20
CA VAL A 52 0.79 -21.53 9.49
C VAL A 52 -0.34 -21.74 10.49
N LYS A 53 -0.34 -22.90 11.16
CA LYS A 53 -1.34 -23.24 12.18
C LYS A 53 -0.74 -23.10 13.58
N TYR A 54 -1.46 -22.43 14.47
CA TYR A 54 -1.12 -22.33 15.89
C TYR A 54 -2.38 -22.55 16.73
N GLY A 55 -2.53 -23.76 17.29
CA GLY A 55 -3.74 -24.16 18.00
C GLY A 55 -4.99 -24.02 17.10
N PRO A 56 -6.03 -23.28 17.52
CA PRO A 56 -7.23 -23.05 16.72
C PRO A 56 -7.06 -21.99 15.63
N PHE A 57 -5.92 -21.29 15.59
CA PHE A 57 -5.67 -20.19 14.65
C PHE A 57 -4.93 -20.66 13.40
N GLU A 58 -5.36 -20.15 12.26
CA GLU A 58 -4.71 -20.31 10.97
C GLU A 58 -4.28 -18.93 10.46
N SER A 59 -2.99 -18.77 10.21
CA SER A 59 -2.42 -17.58 9.55
C SER A 59 -2.23 -17.90 8.08
N VAL A 60 -2.89 -17.13 7.21
CA VAL A 60 -2.79 -17.27 5.75
C VAL A 60 -2.05 -16.06 5.19
N GLN A 61 -0.91 -16.31 4.55
CA GLN A 61 -0.15 -15.30 3.85
C GLN A 61 -0.86 -14.92 2.54
N VAL A 62 -0.95 -13.62 2.31
CA VAL A 62 -1.55 -13.01 1.13
C VAL A 62 -0.44 -12.48 0.21
N ASN A 63 -0.77 -12.24 -1.07
CA ASN A 63 0.18 -11.85 -2.12
C ASN A 63 1.32 -12.89 -2.30
N VAL A 64 0.91 -14.11 -2.60
CA VAL A 64 1.78 -15.26 -2.86
C VAL A 64 1.76 -15.63 -4.35
N ASP A 65 2.72 -16.44 -4.79
CA ASP A 65 2.70 -16.98 -6.13
C ASP A 65 1.58 -18.00 -6.36
N LYS A 66 1.43 -18.49 -7.61
CA LYS A 66 0.38 -19.47 -7.97
C LYS A 66 0.46 -20.81 -7.21
N PHE A 67 1.56 -21.07 -6.52
CA PHE A 67 1.78 -22.26 -5.70
C PHE A 67 1.73 -21.93 -4.19
N GLY A 68 1.34 -20.73 -3.80
CA GLY A 68 1.26 -20.31 -2.41
C GLY A 68 2.62 -20.06 -1.76
N ARG A 69 3.64 -19.65 -2.53
CA ARG A 69 4.99 -19.37 -2.05
C ARG A 69 5.29 -17.87 -2.04
N ASN A 70 6.31 -17.47 -1.27
CA ASN A 70 6.87 -16.12 -1.32
C ASN A 70 7.26 -15.71 -2.76
N ILE A 71 6.93 -14.49 -3.14
CA ILE A 71 7.33 -13.92 -4.43
C ILE A 71 8.67 -13.21 -4.26
N ARG A 72 9.75 -13.79 -4.80
CA ARG A 72 11.08 -13.16 -4.73
C ARG A 72 11.10 -11.85 -5.51
N GLY A 73 11.55 -10.77 -4.85
CA GLY A 73 11.64 -9.44 -5.46
C GLY A 73 10.32 -8.67 -5.51
N ASP A 74 9.28 -9.16 -4.83
CA ASP A 74 8.09 -8.37 -4.49
C ASP A 74 8.35 -7.55 -3.22
N ALA A 75 7.89 -6.30 -3.21
CA ALA A 75 8.06 -5.35 -2.11
C ALA A 75 6.71 -4.86 -1.56
N ALA A 76 5.65 -5.66 -1.67
CA ALA A 76 4.33 -5.31 -1.17
C ALA A 76 4.39 -4.89 0.31
N ASN A 77 3.81 -3.73 0.60
CA ASN A 77 3.83 -3.14 1.94
C ASN A 77 2.69 -2.13 2.12
N GLU A 78 2.55 -1.61 3.33
CA GLU A 78 1.44 -0.74 3.78
C GLU A 78 0.05 -1.33 3.44
N PRO A 79 -0.28 -2.53 3.94
CA PRO A 79 -1.56 -3.13 3.68
C PRO A 79 -2.67 -2.47 4.51
N SER A 80 -3.89 -2.52 3.98
CA SER A 80 -5.13 -2.32 4.74
C SER A 80 -6.16 -3.38 4.35
N ILE A 81 -7.11 -3.64 5.23
CA ILE A 81 -8.07 -4.73 5.12
C ILE A 81 -9.49 -4.20 5.35
N ALA A 82 -10.46 -4.73 4.63
CA ALA A 82 -11.88 -4.51 4.89
C ALA A 82 -12.65 -5.83 4.77
N ILE A 83 -13.71 -5.94 5.57
CA ILE A 83 -14.59 -7.11 5.64
C ILE A 83 -16.01 -6.63 5.34
N ASP A 84 -16.73 -7.38 4.52
CA ASP A 84 -18.15 -7.12 4.25
C ASP A 84 -18.97 -7.42 5.52
N PRO A 85 -19.67 -6.42 6.10
CA PRO A 85 -20.46 -6.63 7.31
C PRO A 85 -21.72 -7.47 7.05
N THR A 86 -22.14 -7.65 5.80
CA THR A 86 -23.31 -8.46 5.41
C THR A 86 -22.95 -9.93 5.12
N ASP A 87 -21.67 -10.19 4.83
CA ASP A 87 -21.13 -11.54 4.60
C ASP A 87 -19.63 -11.56 4.96
N PRO A 88 -19.26 -11.89 6.21
CA PRO A 88 -17.88 -11.86 6.68
C PRO A 88 -16.93 -12.82 5.95
N LYS A 89 -17.44 -13.68 5.06
CA LYS A 89 -16.59 -14.48 4.16
C LYS A 89 -15.95 -13.65 3.06
N LYS A 90 -16.51 -12.47 2.75
CA LYS A 90 -16.00 -11.53 1.76
C LYS A 90 -15.03 -10.55 2.41
N ILE A 91 -13.77 -10.65 2.02
CA ILE A 91 -12.68 -9.85 2.57
C ILE A 91 -11.85 -9.30 1.43
N VAL A 92 -11.40 -8.05 1.55
CA VAL A 92 -10.45 -7.44 0.62
C VAL A 92 -9.25 -6.92 1.40
N ILE A 93 -8.06 -7.21 0.92
CA ILE A 93 -6.81 -6.59 1.38
C ILE A 93 -6.23 -5.80 0.22
N GLY A 94 -5.87 -4.54 0.46
CA GLY A 94 -5.11 -3.71 -0.47
C GLY A 94 -3.72 -3.39 0.06
N TRP A 95 -2.77 -3.11 -0.81
CA TRP A 95 -1.38 -2.79 -0.47
C TRP A 95 -0.71 -1.99 -1.59
N ARG A 96 0.47 -1.42 -1.31
CA ARG A 96 1.33 -0.84 -2.35
C ARG A 96 1.96 -1.97 -3.15
N GLN A 97 1.50 -2.20 -4.37
CA GLN A 97 2.03 -3.25 -5.24
C GLN A 97 3.22 -2.73 -6.03
N PHE A 98 4.36 -3.41 -5.89
CA PHE A 98 5.56 -3.16 -6.69
C PHE A 98 5.68 -4.25 -7.75
N ASN A 99 6.11 -3.86 -8.94
CA ASN A 99 6.50 -4.86 -9.93
C ASN A 99 7.84 -5.50 -9.53
N THR A 100 8.78 -4.74 -8.98
CA THR A 100 10.13 -5.21 -8.62
C THR A 100 10.70 -4.37 -7.48
N ILE A 101 11.56 -4.96 -6.65
CA ILE A 101 12.34 -4.26 -5.62
C ILE A 101 13.34 -3.24 -6.18
N ASN A 102 13.68 -3.30 -7.47
CA ASN A 102 14.61 -2.35 -8.09
C ASN A 102 13.94 -1.03 -8.52
N SER A 103 12.63 -0.89 -8.28
CA SER A 103 11.83 0.26 -8.71
C SER A 103 10.97 0.73 -7.54
N ASN A 104 10.84 2.05 -7.38
CA ASN A 104 9.93 2.62 -6.38
C ASN A 104 8.49 2.80 -6.90
N PHE A 105 8.25 2.41 -8.15
CA PHE A 105 6.96 2.51 -8.81
C PHE A 105 5.97 1.54 -8.16
N ARG A 106 4.98 2.10 -7.48
CA ARG A 106 3.93 1.36 -6.81
C ARG A 106 2.56 1.64 -7.42
N GLN A 107 1.71 0.63 -7.32
CA GLN A 107 0.36 0.60 -7.86
C GLN A 107 -0.62 0.19 -6.75
N ASN A 108 -1.91 0.34 -7.02
CA ASN A 108 -2.97 -0.13 -6.14
C ASN A 108 -3.14 -1.65 -6.23
N GLY A 109 -2.37 -2.40 -5.44
CA GLY A 109 -2.49 -3.84 -5.30
C GLY A 109 -3.68 -4.21 -4.44
N TYR A 110 -4.35 -5.31 -4.78
CA TYR A 110 -5.37 -5.89 -3.92
C TYR A 110 -5.58 -7.38 -4.21
N SER A 111 -6.17 -8.06 -3.24
CA SER A 111 -6.74 -9.40 -3.40
C SER A 111 -8.02 -9.51 -2.59
N TRP A 112 -8.88 -10.41 -3.03
CA TRP A 112 -10.14 -10.68 -2.36
C TRP A 112 -10.26 -12.17 -2.00
N SER A 113 -11.05 -12.45 -0.97
CA SER A 113 -11.46 -13.78 -0.54
C SER A 113 -12.98 -13.79 -0.39
N HIS A 114 -13.64 -14.90 -0.77
CA HIS A 114 -15.08 -15.15 -0.54
C HIS A 114 -15.31 -16.38 0.34
N ASP A 115 -14.28 -16.86 1.03
CA ASP A 115 -14.33 -18.05 1.88
C ASP A 115 -13.81 -17.81 3.32
N GLY A 116 -13.79 -16.55 3.74
CA GLY A 116 -13.35 -16.15 5.08
C GLY A 116 -11.83 -16.10 5.23
N GLY A 117 -11.11 -15.84 4.15
CA GLY A 117 -9.65 -15.68 4.15
C GLY A 117 -8.86 -16.97 3.98
N LYS A 118 -9.51 -18.10 3.64
CA LYS A 118 -8.83 -19.39 3.40
C LYS A 118 -8.12 -19.41 2.05
N THR A 119 -8.74 -18.81 1.03
CA THR A 119 -8.14 -18.61 -0.29
C THR A 119 -8.26 -17.16 -0.73
N TRP A 120 -7.27 -16.72 -1.53
CA TRP A 120 -7.14 -15.34 -1.99
C TRP A 120 -6.93 -15.28 -3.49
N THR A 121 -7.69 -14.42 -4.16
CA THR A 121 -7.55 -14.16 -5.60
C THR A 121 -6.91 -12.79 -5.82
N PHE A 122 -5.77 -12.76 -6.50
CA PHE A 122 -5.13 -11.53 -6.98
C PHE A 122 -5.42 -11.33 -8.47
N PRO A 123 -6.27 -10.37 -8.85
CA PRO A 123 -6.62 -10.13 -10.26
C PRO A 123 -5.63 -9.21 -11.00
N GLY A 124 -4.66 -8.63 -10.29
CA GLY A 124 -3.85 -7.51 -10.77
C GLY A 124 -4.13 -6.22 -9.99
N PRO A 125 -3.32 -5.17 -10.18
CA PRO A 125 -3.60 -3.88 -9.57
C PRO A 125 -4.86 -3.24 -10.19
N ILE A 126 -5.60 -2.42 -9.42
CA ILE A 126 -6.84 -1.75 -9.87
C ILE A 126 -6.61 -0.96 -11.16
N GLN A 127 -5.47 -0.29 -11.27
CA GLN A 127 -5.03 0.41 -12.47
C GLN A 127 -3.59 -0.01 -12.78
N LYS A 128 -3.42 -0.83 -13.82
CA LYS A 128 -2.11 -1.31 -14.25
C LYS A 128 -1.25 -0.16 -14.77
N ASN A 129 0.01 -0.13 -14.36
CA ASN A 129 1.01 0.87 -14.70
C ASN A 129 0.63 2.31 -14.32
N VAL A 130 -0.23 2.49 -13.32
CA VAL A 130 -0.59 3.82 -12.80
C VAL A 130 -0.05 3.96 -11.39
N PHE A 131 0.81 4.97 -11.19
CA PHE A 131 1.39 5.26 -9.89
C PHE A 131 0.30 5.62 -8.90
N ASN A 132 0.26 4.88 -7.79
CA ASN A 132 -0.66 5.08 -6.69
C ASN A 132 -0.08 4.42 -5.43
N SER A 133 -0.35 5.00 -4.27
CA SER A 133 0.23 4.61 -2.98
C SER A 133 -0.82 4.60 -1.87
N ASP A 134 -0.38 4.18 -0.68
CA ASP A 134 -1.03 4.36 0.63
C ASP A 134 -2.52 3.98 0.63
N PRO A 135 -2.83 2.68 0.41
CA PRO A 135 -4.20 2.26 0.29
C PRO A 135 -4.91 2.16 1.63
N VAL A 136 -6.12 2.67 1.69
CA VAL A 136 -7.02 2.52 2.86
C VAL A 136 -8.34 1.95 2.39
N LEU A 137 -8.70 0.79 2.93
CA LEU A 137 -9.95 0.11 2.61
C LEU A 137 -10.95 0.23 3.76
N ASP A 138 -12.23 0.33 3.39
CA ASP A 138 -13.35 0.18 4.31
C ASP A 138 -14.61 -0.26 3.54
N THR A 139 -15.68 -0.64 4.24
CA THR A 139 -16.97 -1.03 3.66
C THR A 139 -18.10 -0.12 4.09
N ASP A 140 -19.19 -0.06 3.32
CA ASP A 140 -20.46 0.44 3.86
C ASP A 140 -21.30 -0.69 4.46
N VAL A 141 -22.41 -0.30 5.09
CA VAL A 141 -23.41 -1.21 5.70
C VAL A 141 -24.08 -2.16 4.70
N LYS A 142 -23.91 -1.95 3.39
CA LYS A 142 -24.48 -2.80 2.33
C LYS A 142 -23.44 -3.77 1.76
N GLY A 143 -22.22 -3.78 2.27
CA GLY A 143 -21.14 -4.64 1.77
C GLY A 143 -20.40 -4.09 0.55
N ASN A 144 -20.59 -2.81 0.20
CA ASN A 144 -19.78 -2.20 -0.85
C ASN A 144 -18.41 -1.85 -0.29
N PHE A 145 -17.36 -2.16 -1.05
CA PHE A 145 -15.98 -1.87 -0.64
C PHE A 145 -15.51 -0.55 -1.25
N TYR A 146 -14.77 0.20 -0.45
CA TYR A 146 -14.14 1.46 -0.83
C TYR A 146 -12.62 1.28 -0.71
N TYR A 147 -11.90 1.76 -1.72
CA TYR A 147 -10.44 1.74 -1.76
C TYR A 147 -9.97 3.18 -1.99
N LEU A 148 -9.44 3.81 -0.95
CA LEU A 148 -8.78 5.11 -1.03
C LEU A 148 -7.32 4.92 -1.46
N SER A 149 -6.82 5.86 -2.25
CA SER A 149 -5.48 5.81 -2.81
C SER A 149 -4.86 7.20 -2.94
N TYR A 150 -3.54 7.28 -2.71
CA TYR A 150 -2.76 8.50 -2.83
C TYR A 150 -1.87 8.49 -4.08
N PRO A 151 -2.24 9.22 -5.16
CA PRO A 151 -1.41 9.40 -6.34
C PRO A 151 -0.29 10.45 -6.16
N GLY A 152 -0.41 11.37 -5.18
CA GLY A 152 0.55 12.45 -4.95
C GLY A 152 -0.09 13.83 -4.72
N GLY A 153 0.66 14.72 -4.07
CA GLY A 153 0.28 16.12 -3.85
C GLY A 153 -0.99 16.29 -3.02
N ARG A 154 -1.94 17.09 -3.51
CA ARG A 154 -3.21 17.40 -2.81
C ARG A 154 -4.41 16.59 -3.31
N THR A 155 -4.16 15.46 -3.96
CA THR A 155 -5.19 14.65 -4.60
C THR A 155 -5.22 13.26 -4.00
N LEU A 156 -6.42 12.76 -3.73
CA LEU A 156 -6.69 11.35 -3.48
C LEU A 156 -7.60 10.79 -4.58
N LYS A 157 -7.68 9.47 -4.65
CA LYS A 157 -8.60 8.73 -5.52
C LYS A 157 -9.40 7.76 -4.68
N LEU A 158 -10.70 7.73 -4.87
CA LEU A 158 -11.59 6.72 -4.30
C LEU A 158 -12.08 5.78 -5.40
N PHE A 159 -11.87 4.49 -5.20
CA PHE A 159 -12.45 3.42 -6.02
C PHE A 159 -13.50 2.65 -5.23
N ARG A 160 -14.49 2.09 -5.93
CA ARG A 160 -15.65 1.42 -5.32
C ARG A 160 -15.88 0.05 -5.95
N SER A 161 -16.16 -0.95 -5.13
CA SER A 161 -16.58 -2.27 -5.56
C SER A 161 -17.97 -2.59 -5.03
N PHE A 162 -18.84 -3.05 -5.93
CA PHE A 162 -20.21 -3.47 -5.65
C PHE A 162 -20.39 -4.98 -5.86
N ASN A 163 -19.30 -5.72 -6.06
CA ASN A 163 -19.29 -7.15 -6.36
C ASN A 163 -18.36 -7.93 -5.41
N GLY A 164 -18.39 -7.59 -4.13
CA GLY A 164 -17.62 -8.29 -3.10
C GLY A 164 -16.10 -8.15 -3.27
N GLY A 165 -15.63 -7.02 -3.79
CA GLY A 165 -14.20 -6.76 -3.96
C GLY A 165 -13.57 -7.37 -5.20
N VAL A 166 -14.33 -8.06 -6.06
CA VAL A 166 -13.77 -8.72 -7.27
C VAL A 166 -13.15 -7.68 -8.22
N SER A 167 -13.85 -6.57 -8.44
CA SER A 167 -13.37 -5.47 -9.27
C SER A 167 -13.75 -4.11 -8.67
N PHE A 168 -12.96 -3.09 -8.97
CA PHE A 168 -13.18 -1.72 -8.52
C PHE A 168 -13.44 -0.78 -9.70
N THR A 169 -14.37 0.16 -9.51
CA THR A 169 -14.75 1.22 -10.46
C THR A 169 -14.33 2.59 -9.95
N GLY A 170 -14.21 3.58 -10.84
CA GLY A 170 -13.76 4.94 -10.54
C GLY A 170 -12.50 5.33 -11.33
N PRO A 171 -11.68 6.28 -10.83
CA PRO A 171 -11.76 6.90 -9.50
C PRO A 171 -12.72 8.11 -9.43
N THR A 172 -13.31 8.32 -8.26
CA THR A 172 -13.73 9.67 -7.84
C THR A 172 -12.51 10.40 -7.29
N TYR A 173 -12.25 11.63 -7.75
CA TYR A 173 -11.18 12.47 -7.23
C TYR A 173 -11.68 13.32 -6.06
N LEU A 174 -10.82 13.52 -5.06
CA LEU A 174 -11.09 14.36 -3.90
C LEU A 174 -9.81 15.09 -3.48
N THR A 175 -9.97 16.28 -2.87
CA THR A 175 -8.87 16.95 -2.21
C THR A 175 -8.37 16.09 -1.06
N GLY A 176 -7.06 16.01 -0.89
CA GLY A 176 -6.46 15.27 0.20
C GLY A 176 -4.98 15.55 0.35
N GLY A 177 -4.25 14.55 0.81
CA GLY A 177 -2.80 14.60 0.98
C GLY A 177 -2.26 13.25 1.43
N ASP A 178 -0.95 13.23 1.64
CA ASP A 178 -0.23 12.04 2.08
C ASP A 178 -0.70 11.57 3.48
N LYS A 179 -0.54 10.27 3.76
CA LYS A 179 -1.02 9.60 5.00
C LYS A 179 -2.51 9.81 5.29
N ALA A 180 -3.32 9.71 4.23
CA ALA A 180 -4.77 9.77 4.36
C ALA A 180 -5.35 8.50 5.02
N TRP A 181 -6.40 8.69 5.80
CA TRP A 181 -7.23 7.63 6.38
C TRP A 181 -8.69 7.85 6.00
N MET A 182 -9.43 6.75 5.88
CA MET A 182 -10.83 6.73 5.49
C MET A 182 -11.63 5.93 6.51
N LEU A 183 -12.84 6.41 6.80
CA LEU A 183 -13.86 5.66 7.51
C LEU A 183 -15.20 5.88 6.82
N VAL A 184 -15.95 4.81 6.64
CA VAL A 184 -17.33 4.82 6.19
C VAL A 184 -18.21 4.54 7.39
N ASP A 185 -19.10 5.48 7.70
CA ASP A 185 -20.00 5.42 8.83
C ASP A 185 -20.98 4.25 8.70
N LYS A 186 -20.87 3.28 9.62
CA LYS A 186 -21.75 2.10 9.67
C LYS A 186 -22.75 2.15 10.82
N SER A 187 -22.76 3.22 11.60
CA SER A 187 -23.65 3.42 12.75
C SER A 187 -25.11 3.61 12.31
N SER A 188 -26.00 3.81 13.28
CA SER A 188 -27.38 4.27 13.05
C SER A 188 -27.54 5.78 13.17
N SER A 189 -26.44 6.54 13.20
CA SER A 189 -26.47 8.00 13.33
C SER A 189 -26.95 8.68 12.05
N ILE A 190 -27.14 10.00 12.10
CA ILE A 190 -27.38 10.82 10.90
C ILE A 190 -26.21 10.76 9.90
N GLY A 191 -25.03 10.38 10.37
CA GLY A 191 -23.84 10.21 9.56
C GLY A 191 -23.82 8.90 8.75
N ARG A 192 -24.74 7.97 8.99
CA ARG A 192 -24.74 6.63 8.38
C ARG A 192 -24.55 6.66 6.87
N GLY A 193 -23.54 5.95 6.38
CA GLY A 193 -23.16 5.87 4.98
C GLY A 193 -22.29 7.02 4.48
N ASN A 194 -22.01 8.03 5.30
CA ASN A 194 -21.04 9.06 4.97
C ASN A 194 -19.63 8.46 4.95
N ILE A 195 -18.79 9.01 4.09
CA ILE A 195 -17.37 8.68 4.01
C ILE A 195 -16.59 9.86 4.55
N TYR A 196 -15.80 9.64 5.59
CA TYR A 196 -14.93 10.63 6.20
C TYR A 196 -13.49 10.33 5.82
N VAL A 197 -12.77 11.36 5.34
CA VAL A 197 -11.36 11.25 4.96
C VAL A 197 -10.58 12.35 5.64
N ILE A 198 -9.49 11.97 6.30
CA ILE A 198 -8.54 12.89 6.93
C ILE A 198 -7.13 12.58 6.45
N TRP A 199 -6.24 13.57 6.39
CA TRP A 199 -4.83 13.39 6.04
C TRP A 199 -3.91 14.31 6.86
N GLN A 200 -2.60 14.21 6.67
CA GLN A 200 -1.64 15.01 7.43
C GLN A 200 -1.60 16.48 7.00
N VAL A 201 -1.14 17.37 7.88
CA VAL A 201 -1.15 18.84 7.69
C VAL A 201 -0.04 19.41 6.78
N LEU A 202 0.73 18.59 6.08
CA LEU A 202 1.83 19.05 5.22
C LEU A 202 1.42 20.11 4.18
N HIS A 203 0.14 20.17 3.83
CA HIS A 203 -0.40 21.08 2.83
C HIS A 203 -1.35 22.15 3.40
N GLY A 204 -1.38 22.32 4.71
CA GLY A 204 -2.19 23.31 5.42
C GLY A 204 -3.19 22.66 6.39
N PRO A 205 -3.94 23.49 7.15
CA PRO A 205 -4.75 23.01 8.28
C PRO A 205 -6.09 22.39 7.86
N ARG A 206 -6.51 22.57 6.59
CA ARG A 206 -7.78 22.04 6.07
C ARG A 206 -7.56 20.60 5.60
N THR A 207 -7.62 19.65 6.53
CA THR A 207 -7.22 18.26 6.33
C THR A 207 -8.36 17.24 6.33
N PHE A 208 -9.61 17.69 6.30
CA PHE A 208 -10.77 16.80 6.37
C PHE A 208 -11.76 17.06 5.24
N VAL A 209 -12.26 16.00 4.62
CA VAL A 209 -13.40 16.04 3.70
C VAL A 209 -14.40 14.95 4.06
N ARG A 210 -15.65 15.14 3.63
CA ARG A 210 -16.66 14.09 3.70
C ARG A 210 -17.44 13.92 2.41
N SER A 211 -17.90 12.72 2.15
CA SER A 211 -18.93 12.42 1.17
C SER A 211 -20.22 12.02 1.88
N THR A 212 -21.35 12.54 1.40
CA THR A 212 -22.70 12.18 1.88
C THR A 212 -23.53 11.47 0.81
N ASN A 213 -22.88 11.01 -0.27
CA ASN A 213 -23.53 10.42 -1.43
C ASN A 213 -22.76 9.19 -1.96
N GLY A 214 -22.23 8.36 -1.05
CA GLY A 214 -21.57 7.10 -1.41
C GLY A 214 -20.28 7.29 -2.21
N GLY A 215 -19.53 8.37 -1.92
CA GLY A 215 -18.26 8.64 -2.59
C GLY A 215 -18.39 9.11 -4.04
N VAL A 216 -19.56 9.60 -4.45
CA VAL A 216 -19.76 10.24 -5.77
C VAL A 216 -19.09 11.61 -5.81
N SER A 217 -19.19 12.38 -4.73
CA SER A 217 -18.50 13.66 -4.57
C SER A 217 -18.12 13.90 -3.10
N PHE A 218 -17.20 14.84 -2.89
CA PHE A 218 -16.70 15.22 -1.55
C PHE A 218 -16.89 16.71 -1.32
N SER A 219 -17.06 17.09 -0.05
CA SER A 219 -17.09 18.49 0.38
C SER A 219 -15.76 19.19 0.08
N SER A 220 -15.76 20.52 0.12
CA SER A 220 -14.50 21.28 0.26
C SER A 220 -13.76 20.84 1.54
N PRO A 221 -12.41 20.89 1.56
CA PRO A 221 -11.64 20.52 2.73
C PRO A 221 -11.94 21.49 3.87
N VAL A 222 -12.06 21.01 5.10
CA VAL A 222 -12.26 21.82 6.31
C VAL A 222 -11.14 21.55 7.31
N GLN A 223 -10.92 22.51 8.20
CA GLN A 223 -9.98 22.37 9.30
C GLN A 223 -10.65 21.62 10.45
N VAL A 224 -9.91 20.68 11.04
CA VAL A 224 -10.29 19.99 12.28
C VAL A 224 -9.56 20.61 13.48
N PRO A 225 -10.10 20.52 14.71
CA PRO A 225 -9.52 21.17 15.89
C PRO A 225 -8.10 20.70 16.24
N TYR A 226 -7.75 19.45 15.88
CA TYR A 226 -6.45 18.84 16.12
C TYR A 226 -5.84 18.34 14.82
N TYR A 227 -4.51 18.30 14.76
CA TYR A 227 -3.76 17.92 13.58
C TYR A 227 -3.09 16.55 13.78
N PRO A 228 -3.83 15.43 13.62
CA PRO A 228 -3.22 14.12 13.75
C PRO A 228 -2.19 13.92 12.63
N THR A 229 -0.92 13.74 13.02
CA THR A 229 0.15 13.36 12.08
C THR A 229 0.16 11.85 11.85
N PHE A 230 -0.17 11.08 12.87
CA PHE A 230 -0.28 9.63 12.85
C PHE A 230 -1.56 9.20 13.58
N GLY A 231 -2.19 8.13 13.12
CA GLY A 231 -3.43 7.60 13.69
C GLY A 231 -4.36 7.05 12.62
N THR A 232 -5.48 6.45 13.03
CA THR A 232 -6.59 6.06 12.15
C THR A 232 -7.85 6.79 12.58
N LEU A 233 -8.85 6.81 11.70
CA LEU A 233 -10.21 7.17 12.10
C LEU A 233 -10.85 5.99 12.83
N ALA A 234 -11.61 6.28 13.87
CA ALA A 234 -12.47 5.34 14.55
C ALA A 234 -13.87 5.97 14.69
N GLN A 235 -14.89 5.12 14.67
CA GLN A 235 -16.26 5.49 14.92
C GLN A 235 -16.67 4.98 16.30
N ASP A 236 -17.33 5.82 17.08
CA ASP A 236 -17.91 5.40 18.35
C ASP A 236 -19.29 4.75 18.14
N LYS A 237 -19.90 4.28 19.23
CA LYS A 237 -21.21 3.60 19.17
C LYS A 237 -22.37 4.54 18.79
N ALA A 238 -22.23 5.84 19.05
CA ALA A 238 -23.26 6.85 18.83
C ALA A 238 -23.22 7.47 17.42
N GLY A 239 -22.07 7.41 16.74
CA GLY A 239 -21.88 7.95 15.40
C GLY A 239 -20.60 8.74 15.29
#